data_AF-A0A925BF62-F1
#
_entry.id   AF-A0A925BF62-F1
#
_cell.length_a   1.000
_cell.length_b   1.000
_cell.length_c   1.000
_cell.angle_alpha   90.00
_cell.angle_beta   90.00
_cell.angle_gamma   90.00
#
_symmetry.space_group_name_H-M   'P 1'
#
loop_
_entity.id
_entity.type
_entity.pdbx_description
1 polymer ?
#
loop_
_entity_poly.entity_id
_entity_poly.type
_entity_poly.pdbx_seq_one_letter_code
_entity_poly.pdbx_strand_id
1 'polypeptide(L)'
;MKTDGFRKWLVYGLGIPLLALNAWFGTYAFVVVQALLWTQTSLQRGPVALLMLLVLLNAPLLRLIPRLAITQREMMLLYGMLCMGTCAAGWGFVQILVNQMASPFYYARNGNSSLLRLLPDIPSWLAPSDPAVIDGFFRGNTSLYDPVILRGWAIPVLSWSVF
;
A
#
# COMPACT_ATOMS: atom_id res chain seq x y z
N MET A 1 28.78 21.59 6.63
CA MET A 1 27.82 21.53 5.49
C MET A 1 27.91 20.29 4.60
N LYS A 2 28.85 19.32 4.79
CA LYS A 2 28.96 18.11 3.95
C LYS A 2 28.20 16.86 4.44
N THR A 3 27.62 16.89 5.64
CA THR A 3 26.97 15.72 6.27
C THR A 3 25.52 15.49 5.84
N ASP A 4 24.90 16.47 5.17
CA ASP A 4 23.46 16.45 4.91
C ASP A 4 23.05 15.47 3.80
N GLY A 5 23.93 15.24 2.81
CA GLY A 5 23.70 14.30 1.71
C GLY A 5 23.71 12.84 2.18
N PHE A 6 24.73 12.44 2.93
CA PHE A 6 24.87 11.06 3.45
C PHE A 6 23.68 10.65 4.32
N ARG A 7 23.20 11.57 5.17
CA ARG A 7 22.06 11.30 6.07
C ARG A 7 20.74 11.13 5.32
N LYS A 8 20.50 11.91 4.27
CA LYS A 8 19.32 11.71 3.39
C LYS A 8 19.34 10.33 2.74
N TRP A 9 20.48 9.90 2.22
CA TRP A 9 20.63 8.56 1.64
C TRP A 9 20.44 7.44 2.67
N LEU A 10 20.88 7.65 3.92
CA LEU A 10 20.63 6.71 5.01
C LEU A 10 19.13 6.58 5.32
N VAL A 11 18.41 7.71 5.42
CA VAL A 11 16.95 7.70 5.68
C VAL A 11 16.19 7.04 4.54
N TYR A 12 16.46 7.39 3.29
CA TYR A 12 15.76 6.77 2.16
C TYR A 12 16.17 5.30 1.97
N GLY A 13 17.45 4.99 2.12
CA GLY A 13 17.98 3.63 2.01
C GLY A 13 17.44 2.69 3.08
N LEU A 14 17.13 3.18 4.28
CA LEU A 14 16.51 2.40 5.35
C LEU A 14 14.98 2.43 5.27
N GLY A 15 14.39 3.59 4.94
CA GLY A 15 12.95 3.81 4.89
C GLY A 15 12.24 3.02 3.79
N ILE A 16 12.80 2.96 2.57
CA ILE A 16 12.16 2.24 1.44
C ILE A 16 12.03 0.73 1.73
N PRO A 17 13.09 0.01 2.16
CA PRO A 17 12.96 -1.40 2.52
C PRO A 17 12.00 -1.63 3.68
N LEU A 18 12.03 -0.77 4.71
CA LEU A 18 11.11 -0.88 5.85
C LEU A 18 9.65 -0.68 5.43
N LEU A 19 9.40 0.24 4.48
CA LEU A 19 8.07 0.49 3.95
C LEU A 19 7.55 -0.72 3.17
N ALA A 20 8.38 -1.32 2.31
CA ALA A 20 8.03 -2.54 1.58
C ALA A 20 7.80 -3.72 2.55
N LEU A 21 8.67 -3.91 3.53
CA LEU A 21 8.54 -4.94 4.55
C LEU A 21 7.27 -4.76 5.38
N ASN A 22 6.96 -3.54 5.79
CA ASN A 22 5.76 -3.22 6.56
C ASN A 22 4.48 -3.49 5.76
N ALA A 23 4.45 -3.11 4.48
CA ALA A 23 3.31 -3.35 3.59
C ALA A 23 3.11 -4.85 3.33
N TRP A 24 4.19 -5.57 3.02
CA TRP A 24 4.16 -7.01 2.82
C TRP A 24 3.69 -7.75 4.07
N PHE A 25 4.31 -7.48 5.22
CA PHE A 25 3.98 -8.13 6.48
C PHE A 25 2.54 -7.80 6.89
N GLY A 26 2.12 -6.54 6.78
CA GLY A 26 0.76 -6.12 7.11
C GLY A 26 -0.30 -6.82 6.27
N THR A 27 -0.06 -6.93 4.96
CA THR A 27 -0.96 -7.64 4.05
C THR A 27 -1.00 -9.13 4.35
N TYR A 28 0.16 -9.76 4.54
CA TYR A 28 0.26 -11.18 4.86
C TYR A 28 -0.42 -11.52 6.21
N ALA A 29 -0.13 -10.73 7.25
CA ALA A 29 -0.69 -10.93 8.58
C ALA A 29 -2.22 -10.77 8.61
N PHE A 30 -2.77 -9.91 7.75
CA PHE A 30 -4.21 -9.74 7.63
C PHE A 30 -4.86 -10.81 6.75
N VAL A 31 -4.34 -11.03 5.53
CA VAL A 31 -4.99 -11.90 4.53
C VAL A 31 -4.78 -13.38 4.84
N VAL A 32 -3.57 -13.77 5.25
CA VAL A 32 -3.22 -15.18 5.44
C VAL A 32 -3.40 -15.60 6.89
N VAL A 33 -2.85 -14.83 7.83
CA VAL A 33 -2.89 -15.18 9.26
C VAL A 33 -4.20 -14.77 9.91
N GLN A 34 -4.90 -13.77 9.36
CA GLN A 34 -6.20 -13.25 9.85
C GLN A 34 -6.20 -12.82 11.33
N ALA A 35 -5.04 -12.50 11.89
CA ALA A 35 -4.90 -12.23 13.33
C ALA A 35 -4.69 -10.74 13.67
N LEU A 36 -4.18 -9.94 12.72
CA LEU A 36 -3.68 -8.59 13.03
C LEU A 36 -4.33 -7.52 12.16
N LEU A 37 -5.05 -6.61 12.82
CA LEU A 37 -5.57 -5.36 12.24
C LEU A 37 -4.44 -4.32 12.04
N TRP A 38 -3.41 -4.69 11.28
CA TRP A 38 -2.12 -4.00 11.20
C TRP A 38 -2.23 -2.54 10.72
N THR A 39 -3.20 -2.27 9.85
CA THR A 39 -3.41 -0.96 9.18
C THR A 39 -4.75 -0.29 9.49
N GLN A 40 -5.62 -0.94 10.28
CA GLN A 40 -7.03 -0.58 10.43
C GLN A 40 -7.38 0.13 11.76
N THR A 41 -6.37 0.59 12.49
CA THR A 41 -6.55 1.25 13.79
C THR A 41 -6.01 2.67 13.74
N SER A 42 -6.61 3.60 14.49
CA SER A 42 -6.21 5.02 14.51
C SER A 42 -4.73 5.18 14.86
N LEU A 43 -4.23 4.33 15.76
CA LEU A 43 -2.80 4.17 15.98
C LEU A 43 -2.31 2.96 15.18
N GLN A 44 -1.65 3.22 14.05
CA GLN A 44 -1.18 2.17 13.16
C GLN A 44 -0.12 1.30 13.86
N ARG A 45 -0.45 0.03 14.08
CA ARG A 45 0.37 -0.90 14.86
C ARG A 45 1.74 -1.15 14.20
N GLY A 46 1.77 -1.24 12.87
CA GLY A 46 3.00 -1.47 12.12
C GLY A 46 4.06 -0.39 12.29
N PRO A 47 3.78 0.87 11.92
CA PRO A 47 4.69 2.00 12.12
C PRO A 47 5.16 2.15 13.57
N VAL A 48 4.27 1.94 14.55
CA VAL A 48 4.63 2.01 15.98
C VAL A 48 5.59 0.88 16.37
N ALA A 49 5.32 -0.36 15.96
CA ALA A 49 6.20 -1.49 16.23
C ALA A 49 7.59 -1.30 15.59
N LEU A 50 7.63 -0.82 14.33
CA LEU A 50 8.88 -0.54 13.64
C LEU A 50 9.63 0.63 14.27
N LEU A 51 8.94 1.69 14.69
CA LEU A 51 9.55 2.79 15.42
C LEU A 51 10.18 2.31 16.74
N MET A 52 9.48 1.45 17.48
CA MET A 52 10.01 0.84 18.70
C MET A 52 11.29 0.05 18.41
N LEU A 53 11.28 -0.78 17.36
CA LEU A 53 12.46 -1.54 16.94
C LEU A 53 13.61 -0.62 16.55
N LEU A 54 13.35 0.45 15.80
CA LEU A 54 14.37 1.43 15.42
C LEU A 54 14.98 2.12 16.65
N VAL A 55 14.19 2.49 17.65
CA VAL A 55 14.68 3.08 18.90
C VAL A 55 15.58 2.08 19.64
N LEU A 56 15.16 0.82 19.78
CA LEU A 56 15.92 -0.23 20.44
C LEU A 56 17.25 -0.51 19.74
N LEU A 57 17.25 -0.55 18.40
CA LEU A 57 18.46 -0.75 17.60
C LEU A 57 19.37 0.48 17.58
N ASN A 58 18.82 1.68 17.75
CA ASN A 58 19.60 2.91 17.77
C ASN A 58 20.34 3.13 19.10
N ALA A 59 19.82 2.62 20.22
CA ALA A 59 20.45 2.72 21.53
C ALA A 59 21.91 2.18 21.58
N PRO A 60 22.24 0.98 21.06
CA PRO A 60 23.61 0.51 20.97
C PRO A 60 24.43 1.26 19.90
N LEU A 61 23.81 1.69 18.78
CA LEU A 61 24.51 2.45 17.73
C LEU A 61 25.06 3.78 18.26
N LEU A 62 24.31 4.46 19.14
CA LEU A 62 24.77 5.67 19.83
C LEU A 62 26.05 5.46 20.64
N ARG A 63 26.29 4.24 21.14
CA ARG A 63 27.49 3.89 21.94
C ARG A 63 28.63 3.38 21.08
N LEU A 64 28.33 2.55 20.08
CA LEU A 64 29.34 1.83 19.29
C LEU A 64 29.83 2.64 18.08
N ILE A 65 28.91 3.25 17.33
CA ILE A 65 29.23 3.96 16.08
C ILE A 65 28.35 5.21 15.97
N PRO A 66 28.66 6.29 16.72
CA PRO A 66 27.81 7.50 16.78
C PRO A 66 27.57 8.17 15.43
N ARG A 67 28.47 7.94 14.45
CA ARG A 67 28.35 8.45 13.08
C ARG A 67 27.17 7.84 12.30
N LEU A 68 26.72 6.64 12.66
CA LEU A 68 25.58 5.94 12.04
C LEU A 68 24.29 6.06 12.86
N ALA A 69 24.34 6.69 14.04
CA ALA A 69 23.18 6.80 14.91
C ALA A 69 22.10 7.70 14.28
N ILE A 70 20.87 7.21 14.31
CA ILE A 70 19.67 7.89 13.83
C ILE A 70 19.31 8.99 14.82
N THR A 71 19.19 10.22 14.33
CA THR A 71 18.70 11.36 15.11
C THR A 71 17.20 11.30 15.31
N GLN A 72 16.70 12.01 16.32
CA GLN A 72 15.26 12.18 16.54
C GLN A 72 14.52 12.69 15.28
N ARG A 73 15.13 13.62 14.53
CA ARG A 73 14.55 14.14 13.28
C ARG A 73 14.41 13.06 12.22
N GLU A 74 15.45 12.26 12.00
CA GLU A 74 15.44 11.14 11.05
C GLU A 74 14.43 10.06 11.48
N MET A 75 14.33 9.78 12.77
CA MET A 75 13.38 8.82 13.32
C MET A 75 11.93 9.25 13.08
N MET A 76 11.63 10.54 13.30
CA MET A 76 10.31 11.12 13.01
C MET A 76 9.98 11.09 11.51
N LEU A 77 10.97 11.35 10.65
CA LEU A 77 10.79 11.25 9.20
C LEU A 77 10.47 9.81 8.78
N LEU A 78 11.24 8.83 9.26
CA LEU A 78 11.00 7.41 9.00
C LEU A 78 9.61 6.97 9.48
N TYR A 79 9.21 7.40 10.68
CA TYR A 79 7.89 7.13 11.20
C TYR A 79 6.79 7.72 10.33
N GLY A 80 6.90 8.99 9.95
CA GLY A 80 5.93 9.65 9.05
C GLY A 80 5.84 8.95 7.69
N MET A 81 6.98 8.59 7.10
CA MET A 81 7.04 7.81 5.85
C MET A 81 6.31 6.48 5.98
N LEU A 82 6.57 5.73 7.07
CA LEU A 82 5.90 4.45 7.33
C LEU A 82 4.39 4.63 7.53
N CYS A 83 3.96 5.67 8.24
CA CYS A 83 2.54 5.93 8.44
C CYS A 83 1.81 6.20 7.12
N MET A 84 2.36 7.08 6.28
CA MET A 84 1.79 7.40 4.97
C MET A 84 1.77 6.17 4.05
N GLY A 85 2.87 5.40 4.02
CA GLY A 85 2.93 4.15 3.25
C GLY A 85 1.92 3.12 3.73
N THR A 86 1.70 3.02 5.05
CA THR A 86 0.71 2.10 5.64
C THR A 86 -0.71 2.49 5.29
N CYS A 87 -1.03 3.78 5.20
CA CYS A 87 -2.33 4.24 4.71
C CYS A 87 -2.55 3.84 3.25
N ALA A 88 -1.58 4.12 2.39
CA ALA A 88 -1.67 3.86 0.95
C ALA A 88 -1.71 2.37 0.61
N ALA A 89 -0.85 1.55 1.23
CA ALA A 89 -0.85 0.10 1.06
C ALA A 89 -1.85 -0.61 2.00
N GLY A 90 -2.67 0.16 2.71
CA GLY A 90 -3.54 -0.34 3.75
C GLY A 90 -4.76 -1.08 3.23
N TRP A 91 -5.52 -1.63 4.18
CA TRP A 91 -6.75 -2.36 3.90
C TRP A 91 -7.75 -1.55 3.06
N GLY A 92 -7.89 -0.25 3.33
CA GLY A 92 -8.81 0.62 2.61
C GLY A 92 -8.50 0.77 1.11
N PHE A 93 -7.27 1.12 0.77
CA PHE A 93 -6.88 1.36 -0.63
C PHE A 93 -6.69 0.08 -1.42
N VAL A 94 -6.03 -0.94 -0.86
CA VAL A 94 -5.67 -2.12 -1.66
C VAL A 94 -6.79 -3.17 -1.65
N GLN A 95 -7.39 -3.44 -0.48
CA GLN A 95 -8.33 -4.57 -0.37
C GLN A 95 -9.78 -4.16 -0.62
N ILE A 96 -10.19 -2.98 -0.15
CA ILE A 96 -11.55 -2.48 -0.39
C ILE A 96 -11.62 -1.81 -1.76
N LEU A 97 -10.90 -0.70 -1.96
CA LEU A 97 -11.10 0.16 -3.12
C LEU A 97 -10.91 -0.61 -4.45
N VAL A 98 -9.85 -1.42 -4.58
CA VAL A 98 -9.63 -2.23 -5.78
C VAL A 98 -10.79 -3.18 -6.08
N ASN A 99 -11.29 -3.87 -5.05
CA ASN A 99 -12.47 -4.73 -5.19
C ASN A 99 -13.73 -3.94 -5.57
N GLN A 100 -13.97 -2.82 -4.89
CA GLN A 100 -15.18 -2.01 -5.10
C GLN A 100 -15.22 -1.36 -6.48
N MET A 101 -14.07 -1.05 -7.08
CA MET A 101 -14.00 -0.57 -8.47
C MET A 101 -14.51 -1.63 -9.46
N ALA A 102 -14.07 -2.89 -9.31
CA ALA A 102 -14.36 -3.96 -10.27
C ALA A 102 -15.69 -4.70 -10.00
N SER A 103 -16.13 -4.74 -8.74
CA SER A 103 -17.30 -5.51 -8.29
C SER A 103 -18.60 -5.21 -9.06
N PRO A 104 -18.99 -3.94 -9.29
CA PRO A 104 -20.23 -3.64 -10.00
C PRO A 104 -20.31 -4.31 -11.38
N PHE A 105 -19.21 -4.25 -12.15
CA PHE A 105 -19.12 -4.81 -13.50
C PHE A 105 -19.17 -6.34 -13.50
N TYR A 106 -18.55 -7.00 -12.51
CA TYR A 106 -18.60 -8.45 -12.39
C TYR A 106 -19.98 -8.95 -11.95
N TYR A 107 -20.52 -8.41 -10.86
CA TYR A 107 -21.78 -8.91 -10.28
C TYR A 107 -23.01 -8.54 -11.11
N ALA A 108 -22.98 -7.44 -11.88
CA ALA A 108 -24.04 -7.11 -12.82
C ALA A 108 -24.27 -8.24 -13.85
N ARG A 109 -23.19 -8.90 -14.30
CA ARG A 109 -23.25 -10.02 -15.24
C ARG A 109 -23.56 -11.36 -14.58
N ASN A 110 -23.12 -11.56 -13.33
CA ASN A 110 -23.22 -12.84 -12.61
C ASN A 110 -24.42 -12.90 -11.64
N GLY A 111 -25.58 -12.36 -12.05
CA GLY A 111 -26.85 -12.57 -11.35
C GLY A 111 -27.41 -11.38 -10.57
N ASN A 112 -26.68 -10.28 -10.41
CA ASN A 112 -27.19 -9.07 -9.78
C ASN A 112 -27.53 -7.98 -10.81
N SER A 113 -28.59 -8.20 -11.59
CA SER A 113 -29.02 -7.30 -12.66
C SER A 113 -29.42 -5.89 -12.18
N SER A 114 -29.66 -5.71 -10.88
CA SER A 114 -29.95 -4.38 -10.30
C SER A 114 -28.80 -3.39 -10.51
N LEU A 115 -27.55 -3.88 -10.54
CA LEU A 115 -26.34 -3.09 -10.72
C LEU A 115 -26.16 -2.55 -12.14
N LEU A 116 -26.84 -3.12 -13.15
CA LEU A 116 -26.77 -2.63 -14.53
C LEU A 116 -27.17 -1.16 -14.67
N ARG A 117 -28.03 -0.68 -13.77
CA ARG A 117 -28.47 0.72 -13.74
C ARG A 117 -27.39 1.69 -13.27
N LEU A 118 -26.41 1.20 -12.51
CA LEU A 118 -25.32 2.00 -11.95
C LEU A 118 -24.12 2.09 -12.90
N LEU A 119 -23.92 1.09 -13.76
CA LEU A 119 -22.74 1.03 -14.65
C LEU A 119 -22.57 2.26 -15.55
N PRO A 120 -23.64 2.84 -16.15
CA PRO A 120 -23.51 4.04 -16.99
C PRO A 120 -23.00 5.27 -16.24
N ASP A 121 -23.23 5.33 -14.92
CA ASP A 121 -22.84 6.45 -14.06
C ASP A 121 -21.40 6.33 -13.55
N ILE A 122 -20.73 5.20 -13.79
CA ILE A 122 -19.34 4.96 -13.38
C ILE A 122 -18.41 5.46 -14.49
N PRO A 123 -17.63 6.53 -14.27
CA PRO A 123 -16.71 7.03 -15.27
C PRO A 123 -15.60 6.01 -15.57
N SER A 124 -15.20 5.90 -16.84
CA SER A 124 -14.15 4.97 -17.28
C SER A 124 -12.77 5.22 -16.67
N TRP A 125 -12.53 6.42 -16.14
CA TRP A 125 -11.30 6.76 -15.42
C TRP A 125 -11.32 6.31 -13.95
N LEU A 126 -12.49 5.99 -13.38
CA LEU A 126 -12.66 5.66 -11.96
C LEU A 126 -12.51 4.16 -11.69
N ALA A 127 -12.87 3.32 -12.66
CA ALA A 127 -12.87 1.87 -12.54
C ALA A 127 -12.66 1.17 -13.90
N PRO A 128 -12.03 -0.02 -13.93
CA PRO A 128 -11.97 -0.83 -15.15
C PRO A 128 -13.38 -1.33 -15.50
N SER A 129 -13.70 -1.37 -16.80
CA SER A 129 -15.01 -1.83 -17.29
C SER A 129 -14.91 -2.94 -18.34
N ASP A 130 -13.71 -3.22 -18.85
CA ASP A 130 -13.47 -4.27 -19.85
C ASP A 130 -13.76 -5.67 -19.25
N PRO A 131 -14.68 -6.46 -19.84
CA PRO A 131 -14.99 -7.81 -19.39
C PRO A 131 -13.77 -8.71 -19.17
N ALA A 132 -12.75 -8.64 -20.03
CA ALA A 132 -11.56 -9.47 -19.92
C ALA A 132 -10.71 -9.10 -18.69
N VAL A 133 -10.63 -7.80 -18.38
CA VAL A 133 -9.91 -7.28 -17.21
C VAL A 133 -10.65 -7.62 -15.92
N ILE A 134 -11.98 -7.49 -15.93
CA ILE A 134 -12.85 -7.83 -14.81
C ILE A 134 -12.82 -9.34 -14.54
N ASP A 135 -12.98 -10.18 -15.56
CA ASP A 135 -12.90 -11.64 -15.38
C ASP A 135 -11.50 -12.07 -14.94
N GLY A 136 -10.44 -11.46 -15.47
CA GLY A 136 -9.07 -11.74 -15.03
C GLY A 136 -8.85 -11.45 -13.55
N PHE A 137 -9.43 -10.36 -13.03
CA PHE A 137 -9.36 -10.01 -11.61
C PHE A 137 -10.14 -10.99 -10.71
N PHE A 138 -11.36 -11.36 -11.08
CA PHE A 138 -12.23 -12.19 -10.23
C PHE A 138 -12.01 -13.70 -10.38
N ARG A 139 -11.75 -14.17 -11.60
CA ARG A 139 -11.60 -15.61 -11.91
C ARG A 139 -10.13 -16.06 -11.86
N GLY A 140 -9.19 -15.13 -11.93
CA GLY A 140 -7.77 -15.42 -11.99
C GLY A 140 -7.36 -16.07 -13.32
N ASN A 141 -6.27 -16.84 -13.29
CA ASN A 141 -5.65 -17.48 -14.46
C ASN A 141 -5.22 -16.51 -15.58
N THR A 142 -4.99 -15.25 -15.22
CA THR A 142 -4.46 -14.21 -16.12
C THR A 142 -3.24 -13.56 -15.50
N SER A 143 -2.31 -13.10 -16.34
CA SER A 143 -1.13 -12.37 -15.87
C SER A 143 -1.44 -10.89 -15.71
N LEU A 144 -1.01 -10.28 -14.60
CA LEU A 144 -1.04 -8.83 -14.46
C LEU A 144 -0.25 -8.14 -15.58
N TYR A 145 0.77 -8.81 -16.13
CA TYR A 145 1.62 -8.27 -17.19
C TYR A 145 1.03 -8.39 -18.60
N ASP A 146 -0.19 -8.92 -18.73
CA ASP A 146 -0.91 -8.88 -20.00
C ASP A 146 -1.17 -7.40 -20.39
N PRO A 147 -0.82 -6.96 -21.61
CA PRO A 147 -1.03 -5.58 -22.04
C PRO A 147 -2.47 -5.10 -21.92
N VAL A 148 -3.46 -5.98 -22.11
CA VAL A 148 -4.89 -5.65 -21.97
C VAL A 148 -5.23 -5.35 -20.51
N ILE A 149 -4.76 -6.21 -19.59
CA ILE A 149 -4.99 -6.06 -18.16
C ILE A 149 -4.26 -4.82 -17.61
N LEU A 150 -2.99 -4.63 -17.98
CA LEU A 150 -2.23 -3.44 -17.60
C LEU A 150 -2.93 -2.16 -18.05
N ARG A 151 -3.36 -2.09 -19.31
CA ARG A 151 -4.03 -0.89 -19.85
C ARG A 151 -5.38 -0.64 -19.18
N GLY A 152 -6.15 -1.70 -18.91
CA GLY A 152 -7.43 -1.60 -18.22
C GLY A 152 -7.33 -1.01 -16.81
N TRP A 153 -6.25 -1.33 -16.09
CA TRP A 153 -6.01 -0.81 -14.74
C TRP A 153 -5.22 0.49 -14.70
N ALA A 154 -4.44 0.82 -15.74
CA ALA A 154 -3.55 1.98 -15.73
C ALA A 154 -4.27 3.30 -15.41
N ILE A 155 -5.36 3.61 -16.11
CA ILE A 155 -6.08 4.88 -15.90
C ILE A 155 -6.72 4.94 -14.50
N PRO A 156 -7.47 3.92 -14.02
CA PRO A 156 -7.98 3.92 -12.65
C PRO A 156 -6.90 4.06 -11.59
N VAL A 157 -5.81 3.29 -11.69
CA VAL A 157 -4.71 3.33 -10.71
C VAL A 157 -4.05 4.70 -10.68
N LEU A 158 -3.78 5.30 -11.84
CA LEU A 158 -3.19 6.64 -11.91
C LEU A 158 -4.14 7.70 -11.35
N SER A 159 -5.43 7.60 -11.66
CA SER A 159 -6.45 8.54 -11.16
C SER A 159 -6.54 8.50 -9.63
N TRP A 160 -6.55 7.31 -9.04
CA TRP A 160 -6.59 7.14 -7.59
C TRP A 160 -5.28 7.49 -6.89
N SER A 161 -4.14 7.42 -7.59
CA SER A 161 -2.83 7.78 -7.01
C SER A 161 -2.63 9.29 -6.82
N VAL A 162 -3.54 10.12 -7.32
CA VAL A 162 -3.50 11.59 -7.14
C VAL A 162 -4.08 12.03 -5.78
N PHE A 163 -4.93 11.20 -5.16
CA PHE A 163 -5.57 11.49 -3.87
C PHE A 163 -4.72 11.00 -2.69
#